data_AF-M3YI77-F1
#
_entry.id   AF-M3YI77-F1
#
_cell.length_a   1.000
_cell.length_b   1.000
_cell.length_c   1.000
_cell.angle_alpha   90.00
_cell.angle_beta   90.00
_cell.angle_gamma   90.00
#
_symmetry.space_group_name_H-M   'P 1'
#
loop_
_entity.id
_entity.type
_entity.pdbx_description
1 polymer ?
#
loop_
_entity_poly.entity_id
_entity_poly.type
_entity_poly.pdbx_seq_one_letter_code
_entity_poly.pdbx_strand_id
1 'polypeptide(L)'
;SMGSLGLHSIPQVLHTVLLIALVMMSLVFGKWLFLRWEGDFDPDSVQLPKYLRCYRCLLETKELGCLLGSDICLAPPGSSCMTLLIKNNSGSDIMVSDCRRKEQMSDCSYTRSSPVFGFWIFSRCCFREFCNNPQNRVFYIP
;
A
#
# COMPACT_ATOMS: atom_id res chain seq x y z
N SER A 1 47.60 42.23 55.78
CA SER A 1 47.93 40.82 55.45
C SER A 1 46.87 40.31 54.48
N MET A 2 47.22 40.11 53.22
CA MET A 2 46.28 39.95 52.09
C MET A 2 45.86 38.50 51.84
N GLY A 3 44.55 38.25 51.89
CA GLY A 3 43.75 37.44 50.95
C GLY A 3 44.08 35.96 50.70
N SER A 4 43.28 35.07 51.28
CA SER A 4 43.15 33.66 50.86
C SER A 4 42.08 33.53 49.77
N LEU A 5 42.49 33.34 48.52
CA LEU A 5 41.62 33.04 47.37
C LEU A 5 42.26 31.90 46.57
N GLY A 6 41.84 30.66 46.77
CA GLY A 6 42.42 29.56 46.00
C GLY A 6 41.96 28.17 46.38
N LEU A 7 40.64 27.89 46.35
CA LEU A 7 40.18 26.49 46.32
C LEU A 7 38.74 26.26 45.82
N HIS A 8 38.09 27.25 45.19
CA HIS A 8 36.73 27.09 44.66
C HIS A 8 36.63 26.95 43.13
N SER A 9 37.67 27.31 42.37
CA SER A 9 37.61 27.32 40.90
C SER A 9 37.92 25.98 40.23
N ILE A 10 38.68 25.09 40.87
CA ILE A 10 39.08 23.79 40.29
C ILE A 10 37.87 22.85 40.04
N PRO A 11 36.95 22.64 41.00
CA PRO A 11 35.79 21.77 40.77
C PRO A 11 34.81 22.35 39.75
N GLN A 12 34.69 23.68 39.68
CA GLN A 12 33.81 24.36 38.71
C GLN A 12 34.36 24.28 37.30
N VAL A 13 35.68 24.44 37.13
CA VAL A 13 36.33 24.27 35.82
C VAL A 13 36.22 22.83 35.36
N LEU A 14 36.46 21.85 36.25
CA LEU A 14 36.32 20.43 35.91
C LEU A 14 34.88 20.08 35.49
N HIS A 15 33.88 20.60 36.21
CA HIS A 15 32.48 20.41 35.88
C HIS A 15 32.11 21.05 34.54
N THR A 16 32.65 22.24 34.25
CA THR A 16 32.42 22.92 32.97
C THR A 16 33.04 22.15 31.81
N VAL A 17 34.26 21.63 31.98
CA VAL A 17 34.92 20.79 30.98
C VAL A 17 34.16 19.49 30.74
N LEU A 18 33.65 18.86 31.81
CA LEU A 18 32.81 17.66 31.69
C LEU A 18 31.51 17.95 30.93
N LEU A 19 30.83 19.07 31.23
CA LEU A 19 29.62 19.48 30.51
C LEU A 19 29.91 19.76 29.04
N ILE A 20 31.00 20.46 28.72
CA ILE A 20 31.41 20.71 27.33
C ILE A 20 31.69 19.40 26.62
N ALA A 21 32.42 18.47 27.25
CA ALA A 21 32.68 17.15 26.68
C ALA A 21 31.38 16.38 26.43
N LEU A 22 30.44 16.38 27.38
CA LEU A 22 29.13 15.73 27.22
C LEU A 22 28.28 16.36 26.10
N VAL A 23 28.31 17.69 25.95
CA VAL A 23 27.61 18.40 24.88
C VAL A 23 28.24 18.11 23.51
N MET A 24 29.57 18.10 23.42
CA MET A 24 30.26 17.74 22.18
C MET A 24 30.01 16.27 21.82
N MET A 25 29.99 15.38 22.82
CA MET A 25 29.65 13.97 22.61
C MET A 25 28.20 13.81 22.17
N SER A 26 27.23 14.51 22.77
CA SER A 26 25.83 14.44 22.33
C SER A 26 25.59 15.10 20.97
N LEU A 27 26.35 16.13 20.59
CA LEU A 27 26.33 16.71 19.24
C LEU A 27 26.97 15.78 18.21
N VAL A 28 28.10 15.14 18.53
CA VAL A 28 28.78 14.19 17.63
C VAL A 28 28.01 12.88 17.51
N PHE A 29 27.56 12.30 18.63
CA PHE A 29 26.70 11.10 18.64
C PHE A 29 25.32 11.39 18.08
N GLY A 30 24.74 12.56 18.37
CA GLY A 30 23.47 13.00 17.79
C GLY A 30 23.59 13.15 16.28
N LYS A 31 24.66 13.78 15.79
CA LYS A 31 24.96 13.91 14.36
C LYS A 31 25.33 12.57 13.71
N TRP A 32 25.96 11.65 14.43
CA TRP A 32 26.25 10.30 13.94
C TRP A 32 25.00 9.43 13.91
N LEU A 33 24.10 9.52 14.90
CA LEU A 33 22.77 8.90 14.88
C LEU A 33 21.91 9.49 13.75
N PHE A 34 21.95 10.81 13.54
CA PHE A 34 21.24 11.49 12.46
C PHE A 34 21.80 11.09 11.09
N LEU A 35 23.13 11.05 10.92
CA LEU A 35 23.78 10.61 9.68
C LEU A 35 23.62 9.09 9.44
N ARG A 36 23.52 8.28 10.51
CA ARG A 36 23.19 6.85 10.41
C ARG A 36 21.72 6.64 10.06
N TRP A 37 20.82 7.54 10.47
CA TRP A 37 19.43 7.53 10.04
C TRP A 37 19.29 8.03 8.59
N GLU A 38 19.95 9.13 8.22
CA GLU A 38 19.89 9.69 6.87
C GLU A 38 20.68 8.85 5.83
N GLY A 39 21.64 8.04 6.28
CA GLY A 39 22.49 7.20 5.43
C GLY A 39 22.00 5.77 5.21
N ASP A 40 20.95 5.35 5.92
CA ASP A 40 20.31 4.02 5.78
C ASP A 40 18.84 4.12 5.34
N PHE A 41 18.32 5.34 5.17
CA PHE A 41 17.09 5.59 4.44
C PHE A 41 17.38 5.56 2.94
N ASP A 42 17.51 4.35 2.40
CA ASP A 42 16.96 4.12 1.08
C ASP A 42 15.43 4.29 1.20
N PRO A 43 14.79 5.29 0.56
CA PRO A 43 13.34 5.46 0.63
C PRO A 43 12.56 4.22 0.12
N ASP A 44 13.26 3.23 -0.43
CA ASP A 44 12.72 1.94 -0.87
C ASP A 44 12.90 0.75 0.10
N SER A 45 13.56 0.87 1.26
CA SER A 45 13.93 -0.33 2.06
C SER A 45 12.96 -0.74 3.19
N VAL A 46 11.80 -0.09 3.31
CA VAL A 46 10.61 -0.69 3.96
C VAL A 46 9.46 -0.77 2.96
N GLN A 47 9.75 -1.31 1.76
CA GLN A 47 8.70 -1.75 0.86
C GLN A 47 7.99 -2.95 1.51
N LEU A 48 6.98 -2.68 2.33
CA LEU A 48 5.84 -3.58 2.49
C LEU A 48 5.51 -4.13 1.09
N PRO A 49 5.24 -5.43 0.90
CA PRO A 49 4.87 -5.94 -0.41
C PRO A 49 3.73 -5.07 -0.94
N LYS A 50 4.00 -4.30 -2.00
CA LYS A 50 3.06 -3.30 -2.51
C LYS A 50 1.85 -4.06 -3.02
N TYR A 51 0.78 -4.05 -2.24
CA TYR A 51 -0.47 -4.67 -2.62
C TYR A 51 -1.04 -3.92 -3.81
N LEU A 52 -1.50 -4.66 -4.80
CA LEU A 52 -2.29 -4.13 -5.89
C LEU A 52 -3.67 -3.75 -5.35
N ARG A 53 -4.09 -2.50 -5.50
CA ARG A 53 -5.43 -2.07 -5.07
C ARG A 53 -6.39 -2.25 -6.24
N CYS A 54 -7.49 -2.95 -5.99
CA CYS A 54 -8.52 -3.18 -6.99
C CYS A 54 -9.87 -2.69 -6.48
N TYR A 55 -10.71 -2.27 -7.42
CA TYR A 55 -12.10 -1.96 -7.14
C TYR A 55 -12.85 -3.26 -6.81
N ARG A 56 -13.59 -3.26 -5.70
CA ARG A 56 -14.42 -4.39 -5.27
C ARG A 56 -15.89 -3.99 -5.30
N CYS A 57 -16.69 -4.77 -6.02
CA CYS A 57 -18.14 -4.69 -6.01
C CYS A 57 -18.72 -6.07 -6.30
N LEU A 58 -19.59 -6.57 -5.42
CA LEU A 58 -20.18 -7.91 -5.57
C LEU A 58 -21.41 -7.94 -6.49
N LEU A 59 -22.05 -6.79 -6.71
CA LEU A 59 -23.24 -6.67 -7.55
C LEU A 59 -23.26 -5.30 -8.22
N GLU A 60 -22.76 -5.25 -9.45
CA GLU A 60 -22.67 -4.04 -10.26
C GLU A 60 -23.54 -4.21 -11.52
N THR A 61 -24.37 -3.22 -11.86
CA THR A 61 -25.03 -3.12 -13.18
C THR A 61 -24.60 -1.85 -13.89
N LYS A 62 -24.76 -1.80 -15.21
CA LYS A 62 -24.40 -0.61 -16.00
C LYS A 62 -25.24 0.60 -15.63
N GLU A 63 -26.50 0.39 -15.25
CA GLU A 63 -27.50 1.43 -15.04
C GLU A 63 -27.45 2.00 -13.61
N LEU A 64 -27.27 1.12 -12.62
CA LEU A 64 -27.36 1.49 -11.21
C LEU A 64 -25.99 1.52 -10.51
N GLY A 65 -24.92 1.09 -11.20
CA GLY A 65 -23.61 0.95 -10.62
C GLY A 65 -23.59 -0.15 -9.56
N CYS A 66 -22.82 0.05 -8.48
CA CYS A 66 -22.66 -0.94 -7.42
C CYS A 66 -23.80 -0.88 -6.41
N LEU A 67 -24.66 -1.90 -6.42
CA LEU A 67 -25.89 -1.94 -5.62
C LEU A 67 -25.66 -2.25 -4.13
N LEU A 68 -24.59 -2.98 -3.81
CA LEU A 68 -24.27 -3.42 -2.44
C LEU A 68 -23.17 -2.58 -1.78
N GLY A 69 -22.84 -1.44 -2.38
CA GLY A 69 -21.69 -0.63 -1.98
C GLY A 69 -20.37 -1.20 -2.51
N SER A 70 -19.46 -0.29 -2.86
CA SER A 70 -18.13 -0.65 -3.35
C SER A 70 -17.07 -0.48 -2.27
N ASP A 71 -16.01 -1.26 -2.37
CA ASP A 71 -14.84 -1.18 -1.49
C ASP A 71 -13.54 -1.35 -2.30
N ILE A 72 -12.41 -1.37 -1.62
CA ILE A 72 -11.08 -1.61 -2.16
C ILE A 72 -10.57 -2.92 -1.58
N CYS A 73 -10.22 -3.88 -2.46
CA CYS A 73 -9.49 -5.05 -2.04
C CYS A 73 -7.99 -4.89 -2.34
N LEU A 74 -7.16 -5.56 -1.53
CA LEU A 74 -5.71 -5.56 -1.64
C LEU A 74 -5.23 -6.93 -2.11
N ALA A 75 -4.57 -6.97 -3.26
CA ALA A 75 -4.05 -8.20 -3.86
C ALA A 75 -2.53 -8.29 -3.63
N PRO A 76 -2.01 -9.38 -3.02
CA PRO A 76 -0.57 -9.52 -2.79
C PRO A 76 0.20 -9.70 -4.10
N PRO A 77 1.54 -9.56 -4.09
CA PRO A 77 2.37 -9.74 -5.29
C PRO A 77 2.07 -11.04 -6.06
N GLY A 78 1.98 -10.94 -7.39
CA GLY A 78 1.60 -12.04 -8.28
C GLY A 78 0.08 -12.29 -8.38
N SER A 79 -0.74 -11.48 -7.71
CA SER A 79 -2.20 -11.43 -7.85
C SER A 79 -2.64 -10.45 -8.95
N SER A 80 -3.95 -10.38 -9.22
CA SER A 80 -4.53 -9.46 -10.21
C SER A 80 -5.81 -8.82 -9.69
N CYS A 81 -6.27 -7.76 -10.35
CA CYS A 81 -7.68 -7.40 -10.30
C CYS A 81 -8.48 -8.31 -11.24
N MET A 82 -9.75 -8.49 -10.94
CA MET A 82 -10.68 -9.32 -11.73
C MET A 82 -11.99 -8.56 -11.92
N THR A 83 -12.58 -8.73 -13.10
CA THR A 83 -13.99 -8.46 -13.38
C THR A 83 -14.61 -9.70 -13.99
N LEU A 84 -15.71 -10.18 -13.41
CA LEU A 84 -16.59 -11.18 -13.99
C LEU A 84 -17.76 -10.45 -14.65
N LEU A 85 -18.02 -10.76 -15.91
CA LEU A 85 -19.21 -10.32 -16.64
C LEU A 85 -20.14 -11.53 -16.76
N ILE A 86 -21.31 -11.41 -16.15
CA ILE A 86 -22.38 -12.41 -16.18
C ILE A 86 -23.42 -11.91 -17.17
N LYS A 87 -23.52 -12.59 -18.31
CA LYS A 87 -24.42 -12.21 -19.41
C LYS A 87 -25.52 -13.24 -19.57
N ASN A 88 -26.72 -12.78 -19.91
CA ASN A 88 -27.80 -13.63 -20.40
C ASN A 88 -28.21 -13.21 -21.83
N ASN A 89 -29.14 -13.95 -22.43
CA ASN A 89 -29.64 -13.65 -23.77
C ASN A 89 -30.43 -12.33 -23.86
N SER A 90 -30.87 -11.75 -22.73
CA SER A 90 -31.60 -10.46 -22.72
C SER A 90 -30.69 -9.24 -22.63
N GLY A 91 -29.36 -9.43 -22.55
CA GLY A 91 -28.39 -8.34 -22.50
C GLY A 91 -28.26 -7.65 -21.14
N SER A 92 -28.86 -8.21 -20.07
CA SER A 92 -28.69 -7.71 -18.71
C SER A 92 -27.33 -8.15 -18.20
N ASP A 93 -26.36 -7.22 -18.21
CA ASP A 93 -24.99 -7.47 -17.76
C ASP A 93 -24.88 -7.25 -16.25
N ILE A 94 -24.73 -8.33 -15.49
CA ILE A 94 -24.32 -8.26 -14.09
C ILE A 94 -22.80 -8.35 -14.04
N MET A 95 -22.17 -7.47 -13.27
CA MET A 95 -20.72 -7.44 -13.10
C MET A 95 -20.34 -7.69 -11.65
N VAL A 96 -19.24 -8.42 -11.47
CA VAL A 96 -18.58 -8.64 -10.18
C VAL A 96 -17.14 -8.21 -10.32
N SER A 97 -16.65 -7.38 -9.40
CA SER A 97 -15.27 -6.92 -9.40
C SER A 97 -14.62 -7.24 -8.07
N ASP A 98 -13.41 -7.81 -8.12
CA ASP A 98 -12.68 -8.21 -6.92
C ASP A 98 -11.18 -8.37 -7.21
N CYS A 99 -10.43 -8.77 -6.19
CA CYS A 99 -9.04 -9.20 -6.29
C CYS A 99 -8.98 -10.69 -6.61
N ARG A 100 -7.95 -11.09 -7.33
CA ARG A 100 -7.70 -12.49 -7.67
C ARG A 100 -6.33 -12.91 -7.21
N ARG A 101 -6.29 -13.89 -6.30
CA ARG A 101 -5.04 -14.40 -5.74
C ARG A 101 -4.25 -15.17 -6.79
N LYS A 102 -2.93 -15.22 -6.60
CA LYS A 102 -1.98 -15.91 -7.47
C LYS A 102 -2.35 -17.38 -7.72
N GLU A 103 -2.76 -18.11 -6.69
CA GLU A 103 -3.12 -19.54 -6.77
C GLU A 103 -4.37 -19.78 -7.64
N GLN A 104 -5.10 -18.72 -7.89
CA GLN A 104 -6.44 -18.69 -8.46
C GLN A 104 -6.45 -18.01 -9.83
N MET A 105 -5.27 -17.76 -10.40
CA MET A 105 -5.06 -17.03 -11.66
C MET A 105 -5.57 -17.78 -12.89
N SER A 106 -5.77 -19.11 -12.79
CA SER A 106 -6.42 -19.91 -13.86
C SER A 106 -7.86 -19.45 -14.15
N ASP A 107 -8.50 -18.73 -13.23
CA ASP A 107 -9.83 -18.16 -13.49
C ASP A 107 -9.75 -16.94 -14.41
N CYS A 108 -8.56 -16.38 -14.66
CA CYS A 108 -8.34 -15.32 -15.65
C CYS A 108 -8.30 -15.86 -17.09
N SER A 109 -8.34 -17.19 -17.28
CA SER A 109 -8.41 -17.85 -18.59
C SER A 109 -9.88 -17.91 -19.06
N TYR A 110 -10.15 -17.37 -20.24
CA TYR A 110 -11.48 -16.95 -20.72
C TYR A 110 -12.61 -18.00 -20.73
N THR A 111 -13.82 -17.48 -20.49
CA THR A 111 -15.19 -18.00 -20.65
C THR A 111 -15.50 -19.35 -20.01
N ARG A 112 -16.37 -19.32 -18.99
CA ARG A 112 -16.99 -20.53 -18.41
C ARG A 112 -18.50 -20.47 -18.55
N SER A 113 -19.12 -21.63 -18.75
CA SER A 113 -20.57 -21.79 -18.61
C SER A 113 -20.98 -21.42 -17.18
N SER A 114 -22.04 -20.62 -17.03
CA SER A 114 -22.60 -20.36 -15.71
C SER A 114 -23.24 -21.64 -15.15
N PRO A 115 -23.18 -21.89 -13.83
CA PRO A 115 -24.00 -22.94 -13.21
C PRO A 115 -25.51 -22.63 -13.32
N VAL A 116 -25.88 -21.39 -13.64
CA VAL A 116 -27.27 -20.98 -13.89
C VAL A 116 -27.56 -21.07 -15.39
N PHE A 117 -28.58 -21.86 -15.76
CA PHE A 117 -28.96 -22.05 -17.16
C PHE A 117 -29.31 -20.72 -17.85
N GLY A 118 -28.82 -20.55 -19.09
CA GLY A 118 -29.05 -19.33 -19.88
C GLY A 118 -28.09 -18.18 -19.56
N PHE A 119 -27.09 -18.39 -18.70
CA PHE A 119 -26.06 -17.40 -18.38
C PHE A 119 -24.65 -17.85 -18.80
N TRP A 120 -23.81 -16.87 -19.11
CA TRP A 120 -22.40 -17.05 -19.46
C TRP A 120 -21.53 -16.16 -18.58
N ILE A 121 -20.38 -16.67 -18.14
CA ILE A 121 -19.44 -15.93 -17.29
C ILE A 121 -18.15 -15.69 -18.08
N PHE A 122 -17.82 -14.41 -18.27
CA PHE A 122 -16.55 -13.97 -18.84
C PHE A 122 -15.70 -13.38 -17.74
N SER A 123 -14.54 -13.97 -17.51
CA SER A 123 -13.54 -13.42 -16.58
C SER A 123 -12.56 -12.53 -17.33
N ARG A 124 -12.16 -11.43 -16.70
CA ARG A 124 -11.11 -10.55 -17.21
C ARG A 124 -10.23 -10.11 -16.06
N CYS A 125 -8.94 -10.31 -16.21
CA CYS A 125 -7.95 -9.89 -15.23
C CYS A 125 -7.06 -8.78 -15.76
N CYS A 126 -6.57 -7.95 -14.85
CA CYS A 126 -5.62 -6.89 -15.14
C CYS A 126 -4.71 -6.63 -13.93
N PHE A 127 -3.52 -6.07 -14.18
CA PHE A 127 -2.40 -6.04 -13.23
C PHE A 127 -1.93 -4.62 -12.88
N ARG A 128 -2.82 -3.62 -12.99
CA ARG A 128 -2.52 -2.22 -12.66
C ARG A 128 -3.50 -1.71 -11.61
N GLU A 129 -3.06 -0.77 -10.79
CA GLU A 129 -3.90 -0.13 -9.76
C GLU A 129 -5.26 0.29 -10.34
N PHE A 130 -6.34 -0.17 -9.72
CA PHE A 130 -7.72 0.14 -10.10
C PHE A 130 -8.05 -0.07 -11.58
N CYS A 131 -7.35 -0.96 -12.28
CA CYS A 131 -7.61 -1.25 -13.69
C CYS A 131 -9.02 -1.82 -13.93
N ASN A 132 -9.60 -2.42 -12.90
CA ASN A 132 -10.99 -2.88 -12.86
C ASN A 132 -11.92 -1.83 -12.22
N ASN A 133 -11.63 -0.54 -12.22
CA ASN A 133 -12.63 0.48 -11.83
C ASN A 133 -13.62 0.69 -12.98
N PRO A 134 -14.95 0.84 -12.74
CA PRO A 134 -15.96 1.07 -13.78
C PRO A 134 -15.57 2.11 -14.83
N GLN A 135 -14.98 3.23 -14.41
CA GLN A 135 -14.51 4.31 -15.30
C GLN A 135 -13.40 3.85 -16.27
N ASN A 136 -12.59 2.89 -15.85
CA ASN A 136 -11.50 2.33 -16.63
C ASN A 136 -11.95 1.17 -17.53
N ARG A 137 -13.16 0.62 -17.33
CA ARG A 137 -13.66 -0.54 -18.11
C ARG A 137 -14.49 -0.17 -19.33
N VAL A 138 -14.91 1.09 -19.44
CA VAL A 138 -15.74 1.59 -20.56
C VAL A 138 -15.14 1.24 -21.92
N PHE A 139 -13.81 1.13 -22.02
CA PHE A 139 -13.11 0.85 -23.27
C PHE A 139 -13.24 -0.59 -23.78
N TYR A 140 -13.72 -1.52 -22.95
CA TYR A 140 -13.61 -2.94 -23.28
C TYR A 140 -14.78 -3.81 -22.84
N ILE A 141 -15.79 -3.21 -22.21
CA ILE A 141 -17.10 -3.80 -22.00
C ILE A 141 -17.96 -3.35 -23.19
N PRO A 142 -18.41 -4.28 -24.07
CA PRO A 142 -19.28 -3.95 -25.19
C PRO A 142 -20.61 -3.34 -24.74
#